data_AF-A0A923LYA0-F1
#
_entry.id   AF-A0A923LYA0-F1
#
_cell.length_a   1.000
_cell.length_b   1.000
_cell.length_c   1.000
_cell.angle_alpha   90.00
_cell.angle_beta   90.00
_cell.angle_gamma   90.00
#
_symmetry.space_group_name_H-M   'P 1'
#
loop_
_entity.id
_entity.type
_entity.pdbx_description
1 polymer ?
#
loop_
_entity_poly.entity_id
_entity_poly.type
_entity_poly.pdbx_seq_one_letter_code
_entity_poly.pdbx_strand_id
1 'polypeptide(L)'
;MAGRAKVPEELERLTKSQRLTVIDEAALGFENTVIARRTLIDHYTQMDIAAEIGYDRSAVSHRMPAIYERLIYIANKLDMD
;
A
#
# COMPACT_ATOMS: atom_id res chain seq x y z
N MET A 1 -16.40 10.40 9.02
CA MET A 1 -15.84 9.07 9.37
C MET A 1 -14.66 8.79 8.45
N ALA A 2 -13.43 9.05 8.89
CA ALA A 2 -12.23 8.81 8.10
C ALA A 2 -11.92 7.30 8.11
N GLY A 3 -12.62 6.52 7.28
CA GLY A 3 -12.37 5.09 7.16
C GLY A 3 -10.96 4.87 6.62
N ARG A 4 -10.06 4.31 7.44
CA ARG A 4 -8.86 3.65 6.94
C ARG A 4 -9.36 2.61 5.94
N ALA A 5 -8.90 2.65 4.69
CA ALA A 5 -9.13 1.51 3.81
C ALA A 5 -8.52 0.29 4.50
N LYS A 6 -9.36 -0.72 4.73
CA LYS A 6 -8.94 -1.94 5.41
C LYS A 6 -7.82 -2.56 4.58
N VAL A 7 -6.66 -2.74 5.21
CA VAL A 7 -5.55 -3.45 4.57
C VAL A 7 -6.00 -4.91 4.41
N PRO A 8 -5.80 -5.55 3.26
CA PRO A 8 -6.10 -6.96 3.09
C PRO A 8 -5.32 -7.82 4.08
N GLU A 9 -5.93 -8.89 4.58
CA GLU A 9 -5.35 -9.74 5.63
C GLU A 9 -4.02 -10.35 5.21
N GLU A 10 -3.89 -10.69 3.92
CA GLU A 10 -2.67 -11.21 3.29
C GLU A 10 -1.49 -10.25 3.49
N LEU A 11 -1.71 -8.94 3.35
CA LEU A 11 -0.67 -7.93 3.55
C LEU A 11 -0.47 -7.61 5.05
N GLU A 12 -1.49 -7.80 5.89
CA GLU A 12 -1.39 -7.62 7.34
C GLU A 12 -0.50 -8.69 8.00
N ARG A 13 -0.52 -9.92 7.50
CA ARG A 13 0.30 -11.03 8.02
C ARG A 13 1.80 -10.88 7.72
N LEU A 14 2.13 -10.22 6.61
CA LEU A 14 3.52 -9.96 6.25
C LEU A 14 4.25 -9.15 7.33
N THR A 15 5.47 -9.59 7.66
CA THR A 15 6.41 -8.82 8.47
C THR A 15 6.80 -7.51 7.78
N LYS A 16 7.35 -6.56 8.54
CA LYS A 16 7.85 -5.29 7.98
C LYS A 16 8.85 -5.49 6.84
N SER A 17 9.78 -6.44 6.97
CA SER A 17 10.77 -6.74 5.93
C SER A 17 10.10 -7.30 4.68
N GLN A 18 9.17 -8.25 4.81
CA GLN A 18 8.40 -8.79 3.68
C GLN A 18 7.60 -7.69 2.97
N ARG A 19 6.90 -6.82 3.72
CA ARG A 19 6.17 -5.68 3.12
C ARG A 19 7.10 -4.75 2.32
N LEU A 20 8.28 -4.44 2.86
CA LEU A 20 9.26 -3.62 2.15
C LEU A 20 9.75 -4.29 0.86
N THR A 21 10.05 -5.58 0.91
CA THR A 21 10.45 -6.37 -0.27
C THR A 21 9.34 -6.39 -1.32
N VAL A 22 8.11 -6.71 -0.92
CA VAL A 22 6.96 -6.79 -1.84
C VAL A 22 6.67 -5.43 -2.49
N ILE A 23 6.79 -4.32 -1.75
CA ILE A 23 6.64 -2.97 -2.30
C ILE A 23 7.72 -2.67 -3.35
N ASP A 24 8.96 -3.07 -3.11
CA ASP A 24 10.08 -2.84 -4.03
C ASP A 24 9.92 -3.66 -5.32
N GLU A 25 9.69 -4.97 -5.18
CA GLU A 25 9.52 -5.92 -6.28
C GLU A 25 8.24 -5.67 -7.12
N ALA A 26 7.24 -4.99 -6.55
CA ALA A 26 5.99 -4.68 -7.24
C ALA A 26 6.12 -3.65 -8.37
N ALA A 27 7.19 -2.83 -8.38
CA ALA A 27 7.44 -1.80 -9.38
C ALA A 27 6.23 -0.88 -9.65
N LEU A 28 5.61 -0.37 -8.59
CA LEU A 28 4.32 0.33 -8.63
C LEU A 28 4.34 1.72 -9.30
N GLY A 29 5.52 2.27 -9.57
CA GLY A 29 5.70 3.69 -9.89
C GLY A 29 5.69 4.57 -8.63
N PHE A 30 6.21 5.80 -8.75
CA PHE A 30 6.54 6.66 -7.62
C PHE A 30 5.37 6.90 -6.66
N GLU A 31 4.24 7.42 -7.15
CA GLU A 31 3.12 7.81 -6.28
C GLU A 31 2.50 6.60 -5.57
N ASN A 32 2.36 5.49 -6.27
CA ASN A 32 1.78 4.27 -5.72
C ASN A 32 2.73 3.59 -4.71
N THR A 33 4.05 3.69 -4.93
CA THR A 33 5.05 3.26 -3.94
C THR A 33 4.97 4.11 -2.68
N VAL A 34 4.78 5.43 -2.79
CA VAL A 34 4.55 6.30 -1.63
C VAL A 34 3.27 5.89 -0.89
N ILE A 35 2.15 5.72 -1.60
CA ILE A 35 0.88 5.27 -1.00
C ILE A 35 1.07 3.95 -0.25
N ALA A 36 1.74 2.97 -0.85
CA ALA A 36 1.98 1.65 -0.25
C ALA A 36 2.85 1.74 1.01
N ARG A 37 3.98 2.45 0.96
CA ARG A 37 4.89 2.61 2.11
C ARG A 37 4.19 3.33 3.26
N ARG A 38 3.54 4.45 2.97
CA ARG A 38 2.85 5.24 3.99
C ARG A 38 1.70 4.50 4.64
N THR A 39 1.01 3.64 3.89
CA THR A 39 -0.10 2.85 4.44
C THR A 39 0.38 1.64 5.25
N LEU A 40 1.28 0.85 4.69
CA LEU A 40 1.64 -0.48 5.22
C LEU A 40 2.79 -0.47 6.22
N ILE A 41 3.61 0.58 6.21
CA ILE A 41 4.79 0.72 7.07
C ILE A 41 4.58 1.84 8.09
N ASP A 42 4.20 3.03 7.63
CA ASP A 42 4.15 4.23 8.48
C ASP A 42 2.75 4.51 9.07
N HIS A 43 1.72 3.81 8.58
CA HIS A 43 0.33 3.92 9.02
C HIS A 43 -0.30 5.32 8.91
N TYR A 44 0.08 6.09 7.89
CA TYR A 44 -0.50 7.41 7.60
C TYR A 44 -1.96 7.28 7.18
N THR A 45 -2.74 8.35 7.40
CA THR A 45 -4.09 8.39 6.86
C THR A 45 -4.06 8.67 5.35
N GLN A 46 -5.12 8.28 4.63
CA GLN A 46 -5.23 8.61 3.20
C GLN A 46 -5.20 10.13 2.93
N MET A 47 -5.61 10.94 3.91
CA MET A 47 -5.60 12.40 3.80
C MET A 47 -4.17 12.95 3.90
N ASP A 48 -3.36 12.42 4.83
CA ASP A 48 -1.95 12.83 4.97
C ASP A 48 -1.13 12.39 3.76
N ILE A 49 -1.38 11.18 3.26
CA ILE A 49 -0.76 10.67 2.03
C ILE A 49 -1.12 11.58 0.86
N ALA A 50 -2.42 11.88 0.69
CA ALA A 50 -2.90 12.75 -0.37
C ALA A 50 -2.23 14.13 -0.32
N ALA A 51 -2.10 14.73 0.86
CA ALA A 51 -1.38 15.99 1.04
C ALA A 51 0.11 15.88 0.66
N GLU A 52 0.78 14.77 1.00
CA GLU A 52 2.20 14.53 0.66
C GLU A 52 2.43 14.46 -0.86
N ILE A 53 1.55 13.77 -1.60
CA ILE A 53 1.70 13.57 -3.05
C ILE A 53 0.93 14.60 -3.90
N GLY A 54 0.31 15.61 -3.29
CA GLY A 54 -0.42 16.68 -3.99
C GLY A 54 -1.72 16.22 -4.67
N TYR A 55 -2.39 15.22 -4.11
CA TYR A 55 -3.65 14.67 -4.60
C TYR A 55 -4.80 14.91 -3.62
N ASP A 56 -6.02 14.65 -4.08
CA ASP A 56 -7.18 14.50 -3.19
C ASP A 56 -7.19 13.13 -2.50
N ARG A 57 -7.77 13.06 -1.30
CA ARG A 57 -7.98 11.79 -0.55
C ARG A 57 -8.72 10.75 -1.40
N SER A 58 -9.65 11.17 -2.24
CA SER A 58 -10.39 10.28 -3.14
C SER A 58 -9.46 9.61 -4.16
N ALA A 59 -8.50 10.33 -4.74
CA ALA A 59 -7.55 9.76 -5.69
C ALA A 59 -6.69 8.66 -5.04
N VAL A 60 -6.23 8.87 -3.80
CA VAL A 60 -5.54 7.83 -3.02
C VAL A 60 -6.46 6.62 -2.82
N SER A 61 -7.70 6.85 -2.36
CA SER A 61 -8.67 5.78 -2.11
C SER A 61 -8.98 4.93 -3.35
N HIS A 62 -9.02 5.52 -4.56
CA HIS A 62 -9.27 4.79 -5.81
C HIS A 62 -8.06 3.96 -6.27
N ARG A 63 -6.83 4.36 -5.92
CA ARG A 63 -5.60 3.64 -6.30
C ARG A 63 -5.31 2.43 -5.42
N MET A 64 -5.72 2.48 -4.15
CA MET A 64 -5.39 1.46 -3.16
C MET A 64 -5.77 0.03 -3.55
N PRO A 65 -6.96 -0.26 -4.13
CA PRO A 65 -7.31 -1.62 -4.54
C PRO A 65 -6.30 -2.24 -5.52
N ALA A 66 -5.93 -1.51 -6.58
CA ALA A 66 -4.98 -1.99 -7.57
C ALA A 66 -3.55 -2.14 -7.00
N ILE A 67 -3.16 -1.24 -6.09
CA ILE A 67 -1.89 -1.36 -5.35
C ILE A 67 -1.89 -2.66 -4.55
N TYR A 68 -2.94 -2.92 -3.77
CA TYR A 68 -3.02 -4.11 -2.93
C TYR A 68 -3.06 -5.40 -3.74
N GLU A 69 -3.84 -5.45 -4.82
CA GLU A 69 -3.87 -6.59 -5.74
C GLU A 69 -2.47 -6.91 -6.27
N ARG A 70 -1.72 -5.89 -6.68
CA ARG A 70 -0.35 -6.06 -7.16
C ARG A 70 0.60 -6.55 -6.07
N LEU A 71 0.50 -6.01 -4.84
CA LEU A 71 1.34 -6.43 -3.73
C LEU A 71 1.04 -7.88 -3.32
N ILE A 72 -0.23 -8.28 -3.25
CA ILE A 72 -0.63 -9.67 -2.95
C ILE A 72 -0.09 -10.61 -4.02
N TYR A 73 -0.21 -10.24 -5.30
CA TYR A 73 0.36 -11.03 -6.39
C TYR A 73 1.87 -11.26 -6.22
N ILE A 74 2.61 -10.24 -5.81
CA ILE A 74 4.07 -10.34 -5.60
C ILE A 74 4.40 -11.14 -4.34
N ALA A 75 3.68 -10.94 -3.23
CA ALA A 75 3.84 -11.74 -2.01
C ALA A 75 3.68 -13.23 -2.32
N ASN A 76 2.62 -13.60 -3.03
CA ASN A 76 2.38 -14.98 -3.46
C ASN A 76 3.48 -15.50 -4.40
N LYS A 77 4.00 -14.66 -5.30
CA LYS A 77 5.09 -15.03 -6.21
C LYS A 77 6.43 -15.26 -5.50
N LEU A 78 6.62 -14.62 -4.34
CA LEU A 78 7.80 -14.76 -3.49
C LEU A 78 7.62 -15.79 -2.37
N ASP A 79 6.52 -16.57 -2.41
CA ASP A 79 6.17 -17.58 -1.41
C ASP A 79 6.15 -17.00 0.02
N MET A 80 5.55 -15.81 0.19
CA MET A 80 5.40 -15.14 1.47
C MET A 80 3.98 -15.35 2.03
N ASP A 81 3.88 -15.99 3.20
CA ASP A 81 2.65 -16.24 3.97
C ASP A 81 2.42 -15.24 5.12
#